data_AF-A0A1F8XIK7-F1
#
_entry.id   AF-A0A1F8XIK7-F1
#
_cell.length_a   1.000
_cell.length_b   1.000
_cell.length_c   1.000
_cell.angle_alpha   90.00
_cell.angle_beta   90.00
_cell.angle_gamma   90.00
#
_symmetry.space_group_name_H-M   'P 1'
#
loop_
_entity.id
_entity.type
_entity.pdbx_description
1 polymer ?
#
loop_
_entity_poly.entity_id
_entity_poly.type
_entity_poly.pdbx_seq_one_letter_code
_entity_poly.pdbx_strand_id
1 'polypeptide(L)'
;MVISGQPGSGKSQLALDLLAQLANVGVRFVFFDMKGELEDDLTNKQQRENRKRFLDQTGAQHVRLIRQDLPINPLYRDPNPAVNAQIANEIAALIRAFAPQLGANQQQALSDAYKQLAAPDFTSLLAELEQNGVSGVPLSIVKRIVDCNLFASAQTGISPDQWLRQSLVVDFKEFGNDSDTKALAVALILNFLIKKLSQQLAVKNGIQPLKMVLFVDEAHLLLPKQHKAGLLSQLARQGRSWGFPVWLASQDADKFLTTGTNETNFAELAECGVHFSPHTLTDAQQRMILGGVIHTKFKKAEAGLRLQGKFITGAARQFWRDGGR
;
A
#
# COMPACT_ATOMS: atom_id res chain seq x y z
N MET A 1 3.72 7.03 -9.35
CA MET A 1 2.76 8.14 -9.56
C MET A 1 2.21 8.56 -8.21
N VAL A 2 1.94 9.85 -8.02
CA VAL A 2 1.28 10.36 -6.81
C VAL A 2 -0.01 11.05 -7.21
N ILE A 3 -1.11 10.79 -6.48
CA ILE A 3 -2.40 11.47 -6.63
C ILE A 3 -2.73 12.16 -5.31
N SER A 4 -3.05 13.46 -5.33
CA SER A 4 -3.41 14.19 -4.12
C SER A 4 -4.58 15.14 -4.28
N GLY A 5 -5.24 15.49 -3.17
CA GLY A 5 -6.36 16.42 -3.14
C GLY A 5 -7.39 16.09 -2.07
N GLN A 6 -8.21 17.07 -1.70
CA GLN A 6 -9.17 16.94 -0.61
C GLN A 6 -10.20 15.79 -0.83
N PRO A 7 -10.91 15.33 0.21
CA PRO A 7 -12.04 14.41 0.06
C PRO A 7 -13.03 14.88 -1.02
N GLY A 8 -13.57 13.94 -1.81
CA GLY A 8 -14.56 14.24 -2.85
C GLY A 8 -14.03 14.96 -4.09
N SER A 9 -12.72 15.23 -4.19
CA SER A 9 -12.12 15.96 -5.33
C SER A 9 -12.06 15.17 -6.65
N GLY A 10 -12.13 13.83 -6.59
CA GLY A 10 -12.09 12.94 -7.76
C GLY A 10 -10.88 11.99 -7.83
N LYS A 11 -10.03 11.93 -6.80
CA LYS A 11 -8.85 11.06 -6.73
C LYS A 11 -9.15 9.59 -7.04
N SER A 12 -10.06 9.00 -6.27
CA SER A 12 -10.41 7.58 -6.37
C SER A 12 -11.00 7.28 -7.76
N GLN A 13 -11.80 8.19 -8.31
CA GLN A 13 -12.38 8.04 -9.65
C GLN A 13 -11.33 8.11 -10.77
N LEU A 14 -10.31 8.96 -10.65
CA LEU A 14 -9.19 8.95 -11.58
C LEU A 14 -8.35 7.67 -11.43
N ALA A 15 -8.07 7.25 -10.20
CA ALA A 15 -7.29 6.04 -9.95
C ALA A 15 -7.97 4.79 -10.52
N LEU A 16 -9.28 4.62 -10.27
CA LEU A 16 -10.08 3.54 -10.85
C LEU A 16 -10.08 3.60 -12.38
N ASP A 17 -10.17 4.79 -12.97
CA ASP A 17 -10.16 4.94 -14.43
C ASP A 17 -8.83 4.49 -15.04
N LEU A 18 -7.71 4.90 -14.42
CA LEU A 18 -6.37 4.51 -14.85
C LEU A 18 -6.08 3.02 -14.63
N LEU A 19 -6.51 2.44 -13.51
CA LEU A 19 -6.36 1.00 -13.26
C LEU A 19 -7.18 0.17 -14.26
N ALA A 20 -8.38 0.62 -14.61
CA ALA A 20 -9.20 -0.04 -15.62
C ALA A 20 -8.57 0.02 -17.02
N GLN A 21 -7.97 1.16 -17.40
CA GLN A 21 -7.19 1.27 -18.64
C GLN A 21 -5.99 0.31 -18.65
N LEU A 22 -5.26 0.19 -17.53
CA LEU A 22 -4.13 -0.74 -17.40
C LEU A 22 -4.57 -2.20 -17.55
N ALA A 23 -5.67 -2.59 -16.90
CA ALA A 23 -6.19 -3.95 -17.01
C ALA A 23 -6.60 -4.29 -18.46
N ASN A 24 -7.19 -3.33 -19.19
CA ASN A 24 -7.57 -3.50 -20.59
C ASN A 24 -6.37 -3.78 -21.52
N VAL A 25 -5.17 -3.33 -21.16
CA VAL A 25 -3.92 -3.63 -21.90
C VAL A 25 -3.13 -4.81 -21.29
N GLY A 26 -3.76 -5.56 -20.38
CA GLY A 26 -3.19 -6.78 -19.79
C GLY A 26 -2.29 -6.55 -18.57
N VAL A 27 -2.23 -5.34 -18.03
CA VAL A 27 -1.42 -5.03 -16.84
C VAL A 27 -2.25 -5.27 -15.57
N ARG A 28 -1.76 -6.17 -14.72
CA ARG A 28 -2.39 -6.48 -13.42
C ARG A 28 -2.14 -5.37 -12.39
N PHE A 29 -2.96 -5.34 -11.35
CA PHE A 29 -2.73 -4.45 -10.21
C PHE A 29 -3.08 -5.11 -8.87
N VAL A 30 -2.51 -4.57 -7.78
CA VAL A 30 -3.06 -4.74 -6.42
C VAL A 30 -3.46 -3.35 -5.94
N PHE A 31 -4.73 -3.21 -5.59
CA PHE A 31 -5.30 -2.00 -5.01
C PHE A 31 -5.59 -2.24 -3.53
N PHE A 32 -4.89 -1.54 -2.65
CA PHE A 32 -5.21 -1.45 -1.23
C PHE A 32 -6.26 -0.36 -0.99
N ASP A 33 -7.52 -0.77 -0.89
CA ASP A 33 -8.67 0.10 -0.68
C ASP A 33 -8.88 0.36 0.82
N MET A 34 -8.21 1.40 1.32
CA MET A 34 -8.20 1.74 2.74
C MET A 34 -9.54 2.31 3.24
N LYS A 35 -10.33 2.87 2.33
CA LYS A 35 -11.59 3.58 2.60
C LYS A 35 -12.85 2.79 2.25
N GLY A 36 -12.73 1.74 1.45
CA GLY A 36 -13.87 1.01 0.91
C GLY A 36 -14.54 1.78 -0.23
N GLU A 37 -13.76 2.37 -1.14
CA GLU A 37 -14.27 3.00 -2.36
C GLU A 37 -15.06 2.01 -3.23
N LEU A 38 -14.65 0.73 -3.21
CA LEU A 38 -15.30 -0.39 -3.91
C LEU A 38 -16.15 -1.27 -2.98
N GLU A 39 -16.58 -0.74 -1.84
CA GLU A 39 -17.53 -1.40 -0.95
C GLU A 39 -18.89 -1.60 -1.65
N ASP A 40 -19.59 -2.68 -1.30
CA ASP A 40 -20.96 -2.93 -1.73
C ASP A 40 -21.98 -2.25 -0.79
N ASP A 41 -22.09 -0.92 -0.90
CA ASP A 41 -23.07 -0.14 -0.14
C ASP A 41 -24.48 -0.27 -0.77
N LEU A 42 -25.35 -1.01 -0.10
CA LEU A 42 -26.74 -1.23 -0.53
C LEU A 42 -27.53 0.07 -0.69
N THR A 43 -27.16 1.13 0.03
CA THR A 43 -27.84 2.43 -0.01
C THR A 43 -27.37 3.33 -1.15
N ASN A 44 -26.21 3.02 -1.76
CA ASN A 44 -25.61 3.82 -2.83
C ASN A 44 -25.61 3.06 -4.17
N LYS A 45 -26.68 3.22 -4.94
CA LYS A 45 -26.83 2.56 -6.26
C LYS A 45 -25.70 2.91 -7.22
N GLN A 46 -25.28 4.18 -7.28
CA GLN A 46 -24.21 4.62 -8.18
C GLN A 46 -22.87 3.96 -7.82
N GLN A 47 -22.54 3.86 -6.53
CA GLN A 47 -21.33 3.19 -6.08
C GLN A 47 -21.34 1.70 -6.44
N ARG A 48 -22.48 1.01 -6.26
CA ARG A 48 -22.63 -0.41 -6.65
C ARG A 48 -22.46 -0.63 -8.14
N GLU A 49 -23.07 0.20 -8.97
CA GLU A 49 -22.91 0.14 -10.43
C GLU A 49 -21.46 0.41 -10.83
N ASN A 50 -20.84 1.44 -10.25
CA ASN A 50 -19.44 1.78 -10.51
C ASN A 50 -18.50 0.64 -10.11
N ARG A 51 -18.70 0.06 -8.92
CA ARG A 51 -17.97 -1.12 -8.42
C ARG A 51 -18.14 -2.32 -9.35
N LYS A 52 -19.38 -2.67 -9.69
CA LYS A 52 -19.67 -3.81 -10.59
C LYS A 52 -18.96 -3.63 -11.92
N ARG A 53 -19.09 -2.45 -12.53
CA ARG A 53 -18.40 -2.11 -13.77
C ARG A 53 -16.89 -2.26 -13.66
N PHE A 54 -16.29 -1.76 -12.59
CA PHE A 54 -14.84 -1.85 -12.37
C PHE A 54 -14.37 -3.30 -12.26
N LEU A 55 -15.02 -4.11 -11.44
CA LEU A 55 -14.64 -5.51 -11.22
C LEU A 55 -14.85 -6.35 -12.48
N ASP A 56 -15.98 -6.18 -13.18
CA ASP A 56 -16.27 -6.90 -14.43
C ASP A 56 -15.26 -6.54 -15.53
N GLN A 57 -14.90 -5.26 -15.66
CA GLN A 57 -13.96 -4.79 -16.67
C GLN A 57 -12.52 -5.22 -16.38
N THR A 58 -12.11 -5.21 -15.12
CA THR A 58 -10.72 -5.51 -14.73
C THR A 58 -10.47 -6.99 -14.46
N GLY A 59 -11.53 -7.78 -14.27
CA GLY A 59 -11.43 -9.15 -13.79
C GLY A 59 -10.81 -9.26 -12.39
N ALA A 60 -10.78 -8.16 -11.62
CA ALA A 60 -10.10 -8.13 -10.34
C ALA A 60 -10.86 -8.96 -9.29
N GLN A 61 -10.13 -9.79 -8.55
CA GLN A 61 -10.69 -10.45 -7.38
C GLN A 61 -10.78 -9.45 -6.23
N HIS A 62 -11.96 -9.37 -5.63
CA HIS A 62 -12.21 -8.51 -4.47
C HIS A 62 -12.05 -9.31 -3.18
N VAL A 63 -11.10 -8.89 -2.33
CA VAL A 63 -10.76 -9.51 -1.05
C VAL A 63 -11.20 -8.61 0.09
N ARG A 64 -12.24 -9.01 0.82
CA ARG A 64 -12.75 -8.27 1.99
C ARG A 64 -12.11 -8.80 3.27
N LEU A 65 -11.08 -8.11 3.76
CA LEU A 65 -10.41 -8.52 5.00
C LEU A 65 -11.40 -8.57 6.17
N ILE A 66 -11.07 -9.36 7.20
CA ILE A 66 -11.96 -9.78 8.30
C ILE A 66 -12.99 -10.84 7.88
N ARG A 67 -13.58 -10.75 6.68
CA ARG A 67 -14.48 -11.82 6.16
C ARG A 67 -13.72 -12.97 5.49
N GLN A 68 -12.56 -12.67 4.95
CA GLN A 68 -11.70 -13.61 4.26
C GLN A 68 -10.24 -13.27 4.57
N ASP A 69 -9.44 -14.31 4.75
CA ASP A 69 -8.01 -14.20 4.90
C ASP A 69 -7.33 -13.90 3.57
N LEU A 70 -6.11 -13.37 3.66
CA LEU A 70 -5.20 -13.37 2.55
C LEU A 70 -4.56 -14.76 2.46
N PRO A 71 -4.50 -15.38 1.28
CA PRO A 71 -3.95 -16.73 1.12
C PRO A 71 -2.41 -16.72 1.21
N ILE A 72 -1.80 -15.71 1.82
CA ILE A 72 -0.35 -15.57 1.94
C ILE A 72 0.05 -15.55 3.41
N ASN A 73 1.21 -16.15 3.69
CA ASN A 73 1.90 -15.98 4.96
C ASN A 73 3.07 -14.99 4.77
N PRO A 74 3.03 -13.80 5.41
CA PRO A 74 4.10 -12.82 5.27
C PRO A 74 5.35 -13.18 6.09
N LEU A 75 5.25 -14.15 7.01
CA LEU A 75 6.37 -14.63 7.81
C LEU A 75 7.11 -15.73 7.04
N TYR A 76 8.42 -15.80 7.22
CA TYR A 76 9.27 -16.77 6.54
C TYR A 76 10.55 -17.05 7.32
N ARG A 77 11.14 -18.22 7.10
CA ARG A 77 12.40 -18.62 7.72
C ARG A 77 13.46 -18.83 6.65
N ASP A 78 14.69 -18.44 6.98
CA ASP A 78 15.87 -18.83 6.23
C ASP A 78 16.56 -20.02 6.93
N PRO A 79 17.09 -21.01 6.19
CA PRO A 79 17.84 -22.10 6.79
C PRO A 79 19.09 -21.65 7.56
N ASN A 80 19.70 -20.51 7.18
CA ASN A 80 20.86 -19.96 7.86
C ASN A 80 20.43 -19.25 9.17
N PRO A 81 20.92 -19.68 10.35
CA PRO A 81 20.52 -19.10 11.63
C PRO A 81 20.79 -17.60 11.76
N ALA A 82 21.90 -17.09 11.21
CA ALA A 82 22.24 -15.67 11.27
C ALA A 82 21.27 -14.83 10.42
N VAL A 83 20.93 -15.32 9.22
CA VAL A 83 19.93 -14.69 8.35
C VAL A 83 18.55 -14.73 8.99
N ASN A 84 18.18 -15.86 9.62
CA ASN A 84 16.92 -15.97 10.35
C ASN A 84 16.83 -14.98 11.53
N ALA A 85 17.92 -14.80 12.29
CA ALA A 85 17.96 -13.80 13.36
C ALA A 85 17.77 -12.37 12.83
N GLN A 86 18.34 -12.06 11.66
CA GLN A 86 18.10 -10.79 10.96
C GLN A 86 16.63 -10.66 10.54
N ILE A 87 16.04 -11.69 9.92
CA ILE A 87 14.62 -11.68 9.51
C ILE A 87 13.70 -11.44 10.72
N ALA A 88 13.94 -12.14 11.83
CA ALA A 88 13.17 -11.96 13.06
C ALA A 88 13.22 -10.50 13.56
N ASN A 89 14.42 -9.90 13.57
CA ASN A 89 14.60 -8.51 13.94
C ASN A 89 13.91 -7.55 12.96
N GLU A 90 13.96 -7.81 11.66
CA GLU A 90 13.29 -7.01 10.62
C GLU A 90 11.78 -7.05 10.77
N ILE A 91 11.17 -8.22 10.98
CA ILE A 91 9.73 -8.37 11.21
C ILE A 91 9.31 -7.66 12.50
N ALA A 92 10.04 -7.84 13.60
CA ALA A 92 9.74 -7.16 14.85
C ALA A 92 9.87 -5.63 14.73
N ALA A 93 10.89 -5.14 14.02
CA ALA A 93 11.07 -3.71 13.74
C ALA A 93 9.95 -3.15 12.84
N LEU A 94 9.49 -3.92 11.85
CA LEU A 94 8.36 -3.56 11.01
C LEU A 94 7.08 -3.41 11.85
N ILE A 95 6.78 -4.39 12.72
CA ILE A 95 5.63 -4.31 13.63
C ILE A 95 5.74 -3.06 14.52
N ARG A 96 6.91 -2.80 15.11
CA ARG A 96 7.14 -1.59 15.93
C ARG A 96 6.95 -0.28 15.17
N ALA A 97 7.33 -0.25 13.89
CA ALA A 97 7.19 0.96 13.08
C ALA A 97 5.70 1.37 12.99
N PHE A 98 4.82 0.40 12.82
CA PHE A 98 3.37 0.59 12.69
C PHE A 98 2.58 0.45 14.00
N ALA A 99 3.25 0.05 15.08
CA ALA A 99 2.71 0.05 16.44
C ALA A 99 3.63 0.87 17.38
N PRO A 100 3.54 2.21 17.38
CA PRO A 100 4.43 3.10 18.14
C PRO A 100 4.47 2.83 19.65
N GLN A 101 3.40 2.28 20.21
CA GLN A 101 3.29 1.86 21.60
C GLN A 101 4.26 0.72 21.97
N LEU A 102 4.86 0.05 20.98
CA LEU A 102 5.77 -1.06 21.19
C LEU A 102 7.20 -0.56 21.49
N GLY A 103 7.65 -0.81 22.72
CA GLY A 103 8.98 -0.43 23.20
C GLY A 103 10.10 -1.33 22.68
N ALA A 104 11.36 -0.91 22.88
CA ALA A 104 12.53 -1.69 22.43
C ALA A 104 12.59 -3.11 23.03
N ASN A 105 12.32 -3.26 24.32
CA ASN A 105 12.31 -4.59 24.99
C ASN A 105 11.18 -5.48 24.45
N GLN A 106 10.03 -4.88 24.13
CA GLN A 106 8.89 -5.57 23.53
C GLN A 106 9.19 -6.02 22.09
N GLN A 107 9.95 -5.23 21.33
CA GLN A 107 10.45 -5.62 20.00
C GLN A 107 11.40 -6.79 20.11
N GLN A 108 12.30 -6.76 21.09
CA GLN A 108 13.23 -7.85 21.34
C GLN A 108 12.48 -9.15 21.68
N ALA A 109 11.47 -9.09 22.55
CA ALA A 109 10.63 -10.23 22.88
C ALA A 109 9.90 -10.83 21.64
N LEU A 110 9.37 -9.98 20.75
CA LEU A 110 8.79 -10.44 19.47
C LEU A 110 9.83 -11.16 18.60
N SER A 111 11.03 -10.58 18.48
CA SER A 111 12.12 -11.16 17.68
C SER A 111 12.58 -12.51 18.25
N ASP A 112 12.70 -12.61 19.57
CA ASP A 112 13.17 -13.83 20.21
C ASP A 112 12.15 -14.97 20.11
N ALA A 113 10.86 -14.68 20.29
CA ALA A 113 9.79 -15.65 20.02
C ALA A 113 9.84 -16.12 18.56
N TYR A 114 9.94 -15.18 17.61
CA TYR A 114 9.99 -15.52 16.19
C TYR A 114 11.15 -16.49 15.84
N LYS A 115 12.33 -16.31 16.43
CA LYS A 115 13.52 -17.14 16.13
C LYS A 115 13.31 -18.62 16.45
N GLN A 116 12.46 -18.92 17.44
CA GLN A 116 12.16 -20.30 17.85
C GLN A 116 11.26 -21.05 16.86
N LEU A 117 10.53 -20.33 16.01
CA LEU A 117 9.53 -20.93 15.12
C LEU A 117 10.15 -21.64 13.92
N ALA A 118 10.03 -22.97 13.83
CA ALA A 118 10.52 -23.75 12.69
C ALA A 118 9.77 -23.41 11.38
N ALA A 119 8.46 -23.18 11.46
CA ALA A 119 7.62 -22.74 10.36
C ALA A 119 6.82 -21.51 10.80
N PRO A 120 7.41 -20.29 10.70
CA PRO A 120 6.78 -19.09 11.24
C PRO A 120 5.46 -18.74 10.54
N ASP A 121 4.42 -18.51 11.33
CA ASP A 121 3.17 -17.83 10.96
C ASP A 121 2.62 -17.09 12.19
N PHE A 122 1.55 -16.31 12.05
CA PHE A 122 1.08 -15.50 13.18
C PHE A 122 0.43 -16.33 14.30
N THR A 123 -0.17 -17.46 13.97
CA THR A 123 -0.76 -18.38 14.96
C THR A 123 0.34 -19.00 15.84
N SER A 124 1.40 -19.50 15.23
CA SER A 124 2.57 -20.05 15.93
C SER A 124 3.33 -18.97 16.72
N LEU A 125 3.48 -17.77 16.15
CA LEU A 125 4.06 -16.63 16.87
C LEU A 125 3.25 -16.23 18.11
N LEU A 126 1.92 -16.23 18.01
CA LEU A 126 1.05 -15.96 19.16
C LEU A 126 1.29 -16.98 20.27
N ALA A 127 1.24 -18.27 19.94
CA ALA A 127 1.45 -19.34 20.90
C ALA A 127 2.84 -19.28 21.55
N GLU A 128 3.88 -18.98 20.78
CA GLU A 128 5.25 -18.85 21.27
C GLU A 128 5.43 -17.63 22.21
N LEU A 129 4.74 -16.52 21.94
CA LEU A 129 4.72 -15.38 22.85
C LEU A 129 4.06 -15.73 24.18
N GLU A 130 2.94 -16.45 24.16
CA GLU A 130 2.25 -16.92 25.37
C GLU A 130 3.12 -17.89 26.17
N GLN A 131 3.78 -18.84 25.50
CA GLN A 131 4.69 -19.81 26.14
C GLN A 131 5.89 -19.12 26.80
N ASN A 132 6.43 -18.07 26.17
CA ASN A 132 7.52 -17.27 26.72
C ASN A 132 7.06 -16.28 27.82
N GLY A 133 5.78 -16.30 28.21
CA GLY A 133 5.23 -15.40 29.22
C GLY A 133 5.16 -13.93 28.78
N VAL A 134 5.22 -13.66 27.48
CA VAL A 134 5.12 -12.30 26.93
C VAL A 134 3.68 -11.83 27.02
N SER A 135 3.48 -10.63 27.56
CA SER A 135 2.16 -10.03 27.77
C SER A 135 2.13 -8.58 27.28
N GLY A 136 0.93 -7.99 27.31
CA GLY A 136 0.72 -6.59 26.91
C GLY A 136 0.77 -6.37 25.40
N VAL A 137 1.48 -5.32 24.98
CA VAL A 137 1.42 -4.78 23.61
C VAL A 137 1.85 -5.78 22.52
N PRO A 138 2.98 -6.52 22.63
CA PRO A 138 3.37 -7.53 21.63
C PRO A 138 2.27 -8.57 21.39
N LEU A 139 1.75 -9.12 22.49
CA LEU A 139 0.74 -10.16 22.45
C LEU A 139 -0.56 -9.63 21.84
N SER A 140 -1.00 -8.43 22.24
CA SER A 140 -2.25 -7.86 21.73
C SER A 140 -2.21 -7.54 20.23
N ILE A 141 -1.07 -7.11 19.70
CA ILE A 141 -0.89 -6.85 18.26
C ILE A 141 -0.92 -8.17 17.47
N VAL A 142 -0.13 -9.17 17.88
CA VAL A 142 -0.11 -10.46 17.18
C VAL A 142 -1.46 -11.16 17.30
N LYS A 143 -2.09 -11.12 18.48
CA LYS A 143 -3.44 -11.63 18.69
C LYS A 143 -4.45 -10.94 17.78
N ARG A 144 -4.39 -9.62 17.60
CA ARG A 144 -5.27 -8.90 16.68
C ARG A 144 -5.16 -9.40 15.24
N ILE A 145 -3.93 -9.67 14.77
CA ILE A 145 -3.69 -10.22 13.43
C ILE A 145 -4.34 -11.61 13.27
N VAL A 146 -4.22 -12.45 14.30
CA VAL A 146 -4.82 -13.80 14.34
C VAL A 146 -6.35 -13.74 14.45
N ASP A 147 -6.89 -12.93 15.37
CA ASP A 147 -8.33 -12.79 15.61
C ASP A 147 -9.07 -12.22 14.38
N CYS A 148 -8.41 -11.35 13.61
CA CYS A 148 -8.94 -10.85 12.34
C CYS A 148 -8.72 -11.81 11.16
N ASN A 149 -8.08 -12.97 11.39
CA ASN A 149 -7.74 -13.98 10.39
C ASN A 149 -7.11 -13.37 9.12
N LEU A 150 -6.08 -12.52 9.29
CA LEU A 150 -5.57 -11.71 8.17
C LEU A 150 -4.75 -12.50 7.15
N PHE A 151 -4.04 -13.53 7.59
CA PHE A 151 -3.03 -14.23 6.79
C PHE A 151 -3.16 -15.74 6.97
N ALA A 152 -2.95 -16.47 5.89
CA ALA A 152 -2.84 -17.92 5.90
C ALA A 152 -1.68 -18.40 6.79
N SER A 153 -1.77 -19.66 7.24
CA SER A 153 -0.71 -20.30 8.00
C SER A 153 0.48 -20.68 7.11
N ALA A 154 1.57 -21.15 7.71
CA ALA A 154 2.71 -21.64 6.94
C ALA A 154 2.37 -22.87 6.06
N GLN A 155 1.29 -23.59 6.38
CA GLN A 155 0.85 -24.79 5.64
C GLN A 155 -0.16 -24.47 4.54
N THR A 156 -1.00 -23.46 4.72
CA THR A 156 -2.07 -23.10 3.76
C THR A 156 -1.69 -21.95 2.82
N GLY A 157 -0.62 -21.21 3.15
CA GLY A 157 -0.13 -20.09 2.35
C GLY A 157 0.31 -20.50 0.93
N ILE A 158 -0.12 -19.74 -0.07
CA ILE A 158 0.27 -19.91 -1.47
C ILE A 158 1.43 -18.99 -1.85
N SER A 159 2.12 -19.33 -2.94
CA SER A 159 3.21 -18.49 -3.47
C SER A 159 2.72 -17.12 -3.95
N PRO A 160 3.56 -16.06 -3.90
CA PRO A 160 3.18 -14.75 -4.42
C PRO A 160 2.81 -14.79 -5.91
N ASP A 161 3.49 -15.61 -6.73
CA ASP A 161 3.15 -15.77 -8.14
C ASP A 161 1.76 -16.37 -8.34
N GLN A 162 1.32 -17.29 -7.47
CA GLN A 162 -0.02 -17.85 -7.49
C GLN A 162 -1.06 -16.83 -7.01
N TRP A 163 -0.76 -16.11 -5.94
CA TRP A 163 -1.66 -15.09 -5.39
C TRP A 163 -1.89 -13.93 -6.37
N LEU A 164 -0.84 -13.49 -7.06
CA LEU A 164 -0.87 -12.33 -7.96
C LEU A 164 -1.19 -12.69 -9.42
N ARG A 165 -1.77 -13.87 -9.70
CA ARG A 165 -2.12 -14.29 -11.07
C ARG A 165 -3.14 -13.36 -11.75
N GLN A 166 -3.97 -12.69 -10.96
CA GLN A 166 -4.98 -11.74 -11.42
C GLN A 166 -4.87 -10.41 -10.67
N SER A 167 -5.57 -9.39 -11.14
CA SER A 167 -5.69 -8.14 -10.40
C SER A 167 -6.44 -8.36 -9.09
N LEU A 168 -6.07 -7.62 -8.05
CA LEU A 168 -6.64 -7.73 -6.72
C LEU A 168 -7.10 -6.37 -6.21
N VAL A 169 -8.25 -6.36 -5.55
CA VAL A 169 -8.69 -5.27 -4.67
C VAL A 169 -8.69 -5.84 -3.26
N VAL A 170 -7.88 -5.30 -2.37
CA VAL A 170 -7.83 -5.66 -0.95
C VAL A 170 -8.54 -4.56 -0.17
N ASP A 171 -9.73 -4.87 0.32
CA ASP A 171 -10.63 -3.95 1.00
C ASP A 171 -10.44 -4.03 2.52
N PHE A 172 -10.16 -2.86 3.11
CA PHE A 172 -9.93 -2.66 4.53
C PHE A 172 -11.10 -2.00 5.25
N LYS A 173 -12.25 -1.80 4.60
CA LYS A 173 -13.38 -1.07 5.16
C LYS A 173 -13.80 -1.57 6.54
N GLU A 174 -13.84 -2.88 6.73
CA GLU A 174 -14.39 -3.52 7.94
C GLU A 174 -13.59 -3.23 9.22
N PHE A 175 -12.32 -2.82 9.09
CA PHE A 175 -11.54 -2.33 10.23
C PHE A 175 -12.04 -0.97 10.74
N GLY A 176 -12.95 -0.30 10.03
CA GLY A 176 -13.51 0.99 10.42
C GLY A 176 -12.42 2.04 10.61
N ASN A 177 -12.34 2.57 11.84
CA ASN A 177 -11.39 3.63 12.21
C ASN A 177 -10.05 3.09 12.75
N ASP A 178 -9.83 1.77 12.75
CA ASP A 178 -8.56 1.18 13.19
C ASP A 178 -7.47 1.35 12.11
N SER A 179 -6.94 2.57 12.00
CA SER A 179 -5.92 2.93 11.02
C SER A 179 -4.60 2.19 11.25
N ASP A 180 -4.28 1.86 12.49
CA ASP A 180 -3.01 1.24 12.88
C ASP A 180 -2.96 -0.21 12.41
N THR A 181 -4.03 -0.98 12.62
CA THR A 181 -4.14 -2.35 12.11
C THR A 181 -4.17 -2.38 10.58
N LYS A 182 -4.91 -1.45 9.94
CA LYS A 182 -4.90 -1.31 8.47
C LYS A 182 -3.49 -1.07 7.94
N ALA A 183 -2.78 -0.10 8.54
CA ALA A 183 -1.43 0.27 8.12
C ALA A 183 -0.44 -0.88 8.33
N LEU A 184 -0.49 -1.56 9.48
CA LEU A 184 0.35 -2.72 9.77
C LEU A 184 0.09 -3.88 8.79
N ALA A 185 -1.17 -4.19 8.50
CA ALA A 185 -1.53 -5.23 7.55
C ALA A 185 -0.99 -4.93 6.14
N VAL A 186 -1.17 -3.72 5.62
CA VAL A 186 -0.58 -3.32 4.33
C VAL A 186 0.94 -3.37 4.38
N ALA A 187 1.56 -2.93 5.47
CA ALA A 187 3.02 -2.97 5.62
C ALA A 187 3.57 -4.41 5.59
N LEU A 188 2.90 -5.36 6.24
CA LEU A 188 3.25 -6.78 6.21
C LEU A 188 3.12 -7.36 4.79
N ILE A 189 2.04 -7.04 4.08
CA ILE A 189 1.82 -7.46 2.69
C ILE A 189 2.92 -6.90 1.78
N LEU A 190 3.18 -5.59 1.85
CA LEU A 190 4.19 -4.93 1.03
C LEU A 190 5.59 -5.49 1.33
N ASN A 191 5.92 -5.75 2.59
CA ASN A 191 7.18 -6.39 2.96
C ASN A 191 7.29 -7.81 2.36
N PHE A 192 6.24 -8.61 2.44
CA PHE A 192 6.19 -9.93 1.78
C PHE A 192 6.44 -9.83 0.28
N LEU A 193 5.78 -8.88 -0.41
CA LEU A 193 5.97 -8.67 -1.83
C LEU A 193 7.41 -8.27 -2.17
N ILE A 194 8.01 -7.34 -1.41
CA ILE A 194 9.41 -6.95 -1.61
C ILE A 194 10.33 -8.16 -1.44
N LYS A 195 10.20 -8.91 -0.35
CA LYS A 195 11.11 -10.02 -0.06
C LYS A 195 10.98 -11.16 -1.06
N LYS A 196 9.80 -11.38 -1.63
CA LYS A 196 9.56 -12.49 -2.57
C LYS A 196 9.70 -12.11 -4.04
N LEU A 197 9.57 -10.83 -4.40
CA LEU A 197 9.51 -10.37 -5.80
C LEU A 197 10.62 -9.38 -6.18
N SER A 198 11.59 -9.10 -5.31
CA SER A 198 12.70 -8.15 -5.52
C SER A 198 13.77 -8.58 -6.55
N GLN A 199 13.39 -9.37 -7.55
CA GLN A 199 14.28 -9.79 -8.62
C GLN A 199 14.28 -8.76 -9.74
N GLN A 200 15.47 -8.31 -10.13
CA GLN A 200 15.64 -7.43 -11.30
C GLN A 200 15.16 -8.15 -12.56
N LEU A 201 14.29 -7.48 -13.32
CA LEU A 201 13.87 -8.02 -14.62
C LEU A 201 14.84 -7.55 -15.70
N ALA A 202 15.24 -8.48 -16.55
CA ALA A 202 16.01 -8.17 -17.73
C ALA A 202 15.22 -7.20 -18.62
N VAL A 203 15.88 -6.11 -19.02
CA VAL A 203 15.37 -5.17 -20.02
C VAL A 203 15.24 -5.92 -21.34
N LYS A 204 14.06 -5.85 -21.97
CA LYS A 204 13.79 -6.47 -23.27
C LYS A 204 13.59 -5.38 -24.31
N ASN A 205 14.40 -5.36 -25.36
CA ASN A 205 14.33 -4.35 -26.43
C ASN A 205 14.37 -2.90 -25.91
N GLY A 206 15.19 -2.63 -24.88
CA GLY A 206 15.26 -1.31 -24.24
C GLY A 206 14.09 -0.96 -23.32
N ILE A 207 13.13 -1.88 -23.13
CA ILE A 207 11.92 -1.67 -22.31
C ILE A 207 12.02 -2.52 -21.04
N GLN A 208 11.82 -1.87 -19.89
CA GLN A 208 11.66 -2.55 -18.61
C GLN A 208 10.28 -3.21 -18.57
N PRO A 209 10.17 -4.55 -18.40
CA PRO A 209 8.87 -5.21 -18.34
C PRO A 209 8.06 -4.78 -17.11
N LEU A 210 6.77 -4.53 -17.32
CA LEU A 210 5.81 -4.23 -16.26
C LEU A 210 5.08 -5.52 -15.86
N LYS A 211 5.19 -5.93 -14.59
CA LYS A 211 4.48 -7.11 -14.07
C LYS A 211 3.09 -6.74 -13.55
N MET A 212 3.04 -5.68 -12.74
CA MET A 212 1.82 -5.18 -12.13
C MET A 212 2.01 -3.80 -11.50
N VAL A 213 0.91 -3.09 -11.21
CA VAL A 213 0.91 -1.84 -10.46
C VAL A 213 0.49 -2.08 -9.01
N LEU A 214 1.20 -1.49 -8.05
CA LEU A 214 0.78 -1.44 -6.64
C LEU A 214 0.14 -0.08 -6.37
N PHE A 215 -1.17 -0.06 -6.11
CA PHE A 215 -1.90 1.16 -5.77
C PHE A 215 -2.31 1.15 -4.30
N VAL A 216 -1.86 2.17 -3.56
CA VAL A 216 -2.19 2.38 -2.15
C VAL A 216 -3.03 3.66 -2.04
N ASP A 217 -4.30 3.51 -1.68
CA ASP A 217 -5.12 4.66 -1.27
C ASP A 217 -4.79 5.05 0.19
N GLU A 218 -5.06 6.31 0.55
CA GLU A 218 -4.70 6.89 1.85
C GLU A 218 -3.25 6.58 2.29
N ALA A 219 -2.32 6.69 1.34
CA ALA A 219 -0.91 6.34 1.51
C ALA A 219 -0.24 7.06 2.69
N HIS A 220 -0.74 8.21 3.14
CA HIS A 220 -0.24 8.91 4.34
C HIS A 220 -0.31 8.08 5.62
N LEU A 221 -1.12 7.02 5.67
CA LEU A 221 -1.12 6.05 6.77
C LEU A 221 0.16 5.20 6.80
N LEU A 222 0.81 5.03 5.64
CA LEU A 222 2.04 4.26 5.47
C LEU A 222 3.30 5.12 5.33
N LEU A 223 3.14 6.41 5.03
CA LEU A 223 4.27 7.32 4.90
C LEU A 223 4.96 7.51 6.25
N PRO A 224 6.31 7.53 6.29
CA PRO A 224 7.05 7.73 7.52
C PRO A 224 6.62 9.03 8.22
N LYS A 225 6.27 8.97 9.50
CA LYS A 225 5.98 10.19 10.30
C LYS A 225 7.20 10.75 11.04
N GLN A 226 8.23 9.93 11.28
CA GLN A 226 9.50 10.27 11.95
C GLN A 226 10.35 8.98 12.08
N HIS A 227 11.34 8.78 11.22
CA HIS A 227 12.35 7.68 11.29
C HIS A 227 11.84 6.22 11.23
N LYS A 228 10.69 5.97 10.60
CA LYS A 228 10.05 4.65 10.58
C LYS A 228 9.93 4.09 9.16
N ALA A 229 10.33 2.82 9.01
CA ALA A 229 10.21 1.92 7.86
C ALA A 229 10.17 2.59 6.47
N GLY A 230 11.32 2.62 5.79
CA GLY A 230 11.46 3.05 4.39
C GLY A 230 10.84 2.09 3.37
N LEU A 231 9.75 1.40 3.70
CA LEU A 231 9.13 0.37 2.87
C LEU A 231 8.60 0.93 1.55
N LEU A 232 7.76 1.97 1.64
CA LEU A 232 7.27 2.69 0.46
C LEU A 232 8.42 3.38 -0.28
N SER A 233 9.42 3.87 0.44
CA SER A 233 10.61 4.49 -0.15
C SER A 233 11.41 3.49 -0.99
N GLN A 234 11.59 2.27 -0.46
CA GLN A 234 12.28 1.19 -1.13
C GLN A 234 11.50 0.78 -2.38
N LEU A 235 10.18 0.59 -2.29
CA LEU A 235 9.35 0.28 -3.46
C LEU A 235 9.35 1.41 -4.49
N ALA A 236 9.27 2.68 -4.08
CA ALA A 236 9.31 3.81 -5.00
C ALA A 236 10.66 3.92 -5.74
N ARG A 237 11.77 3.60 -5.06
CA ARG A 237 13.11 3.64 -5.64
C ARG A 237 13.42 2.41 -6.50
N GLN A 238 13.17 1.21 -5.98
CA GLN A 238 13.60 -0.07 -6.56
C GLN A 238 12.49 -0.81 -7.31
N GLY A 239 11.22 -0.59 -6.96
CA GLY A 239 10.09 -1.31 -7.57
C GLY A 239 10.02 -1.19 -9.09
N ARG A 240 10.52 -0.09 -9.66
CA ARG A 240 10.66 0.09 -11.12
C ARG A 240 11.50 -1.00 -11.77
N SER A 241 12.67 -1.35 -11.23
CA SER A 241 13.54 -2.39 -11.81
C SER A 241 13.01 -3.81 -11.61
N TRP A 242 12.08 -3.99 -10.68
CA TRP A 242 11.37 -5.25 -10.44
C TRP A 242 10.09 -5.39 -11.29
N GLY A 243 9.65 -4.33 -11.97
CA GLY A 243 8.40 -4.30 -12.73
C GLY A 243 7.14 -4.05 -11.88
N PHE A 244 7.29 -3.44 -10.69
CA PHE A 244 6.23 -3.10 -9.74
C PHE A 244 6.23 -1.59 -9.42
N PRO A 245 5.84 -0.70 -10.35
CA PRO A 245 5.66 0.71 -10.03
C PRO A 245 4.57 0.90 -8.96
N VAL A 246 4.82 1.86 -8.07
CA VAL A 246 3.89 2.23 -7.00
C VAL A 246 3.13 3.49 -7.34
N TRP A 247 1.82 3.43 -7.13
CA TRP A 247 0.89 4.53 -7.19
C TRP A 247 0.40 4.81 -5.78
N LEU A 248 0.49 6.08 -5.35
CA LEU A 248 0.09 6.49 -4.01
C LEU A 248 -0.99 7.57 -4.12
N ALA A 249 -2.10 7.41 -3.42
CA ALA A 249 -3.11 8.47 -3.27
C ALA A 249 -3.16 8.96 -1.82
N SER A 250 -3.28 10.26 -1.61
CA SER A 250 -3.47 10.86 -0.29
C SER A 250 -4.32 12.13 -0.36
N GLN A 251 -4.88 12.56 0.76
CA GLN A 251 -5.67 13.79 0.82
C GLN A 251 -4.78 15.03 0.70
N ASP A 252 -3.73 15.08 1.52
CA ASP A 252 -2.85 16.24 1.56
C ASP A 252 -1.54 15.94 0.83
N ALA A 253 -1.20 16.81 -0.12
CA ALA A 253 -0.02 16.64 -0.97
C ALA A 253 1.28 16.84 -0.20
N ASP A 254 1.25 17.63 0.88
CA ASP A 254 2.36 17.84 1.81
C ASP A 254 2.76 16.55 2.53
N LYS A 255 1.87 15.56 2.67
CA LYS A 255 2.26 14.25 3.25
C LYS A 255 3.32 13.54 2.42
N PHE A 256 3.43 13.84 1.13
CA PHE A 256 4.48 13.32 0.26
C PHE A 256 5.81 14.08 0.39
N LEU A 257 5.79 15.24 1.05
CA LEU A 257 6.96 16.05 1.35
C LEU A 257 7.50 15.62 2.71
N THR A 258 8.59 14.88 2.69
CA THR A 258 9.31 14.46 3.90
C THR A 258 10.60 15.27 4.01
N THR A 259 10.90 15.79 5.20
CA THR A 259 12.08 16.64 5.45
C THR A 259 13.04 15.91 6.38
N GLY A 260 14.12 15.37 5.81
CA GLY A 260 15.19 14.72 6.57
C GLY A 260 16.26 14.17 5.64
N THR A 261 17.52 14.14 6.09
CA THR A 261 18.68 13.71 5.28
C THR A 261 18.59 12.27 4.75
N ASN A 262 17.75 11.43 5.36
CA ASN A 262 17.51 10.04 4.96
C ASN A 262 16.03 9.76 4.60
N GLU A 263 15.20 10.80 4.48
CA GLU A 263 13.79 10.64 4.13
C GLU A 263 13.59 10.75 2.62
N THR A 264 12.56 10.09 2.10
CA THR A 264 12.28 10.06 0.66
C THR A 264 11.18 11.03 0.34
N ASN A 265 11.51 12.12 -0.35
CA ASN A 265 10.52 13.02 -0.91
C ASN A 265 9.79 12.32 -2.07
N PHE A 266 8.57 11.84 -1.81
CA PHE A 266 7.78 11.11 -2.80
C PHE A 266 7.28 12.02 -3.92
N ALA A 267 7.15 13.33 -3.67
CA ALA A 267 6.79 14.28 -4.71
C ALA A 267 7.93 14.48 -5.73
N GLU A 268 9.18 14.42 -5.29
CA GLU A 268 10.35 14.47 -6.19
C GLU A 268 10.60 13.15 -6.91
N LEU A 269 10.41 12.01 -6.24
CA LEU A 269 10.57 10.70 -6.87
C LEU A 269 9.50 10.40 -7.93
N ALA A 270 8.33 11.03 -7.83
CA ALA A 270 7.24 10.81 -8.74
C ALA A 270 7.50 11.49 -10.09
N GLU A 271 7.74 10.70 -11.12
CA GLU A 271 7.81 11.19 -12.52
C GLU A 271 6.46 11.78 -13.01
N CYS A 272 5.37 11.40 -12.34
CA CYS A 272 4.01 11.82 -12.61
C CYS A 272 3.26 12.08 -11.29
N GLY A 273 2.75 13.31 -11.15
CA GLY A 273 1.93 13.77 -10.03
C GLY A 273 0.61 14.38 -10.51
N VAL A 274 -0.50 13.98 -9.93
CA VAL A 274 -1.83 14.56 -10.20
C VAL A 274 -2.40 15.19 -8.95
N HIS A 275 -2.72 16.48 -9.00
CA HIS A 275 -3.07 17.28 -7.83
C HIS A 275 -4.40 18.00 -8.05
N PHE A 276 -5.45 17.58 -7.34
CA PHE A 276 -6.80 18.13 -7.45
C PHE A 276 -7.05 19.35 -6.56
N SER A 277 -6.24 19.56 -5.53
CA SER A 277 -6.43 20.66 -4.57
C SER A 277 -5.11 21.39 -4.27
N PRO A 278 -4.40 21.92 -5.29
CA PRO A 278 -3.09 22.55 -5.07
C PRO A 278 -3.16 23.78 -4.16
N HIS A 279 -4.31 24.45 -4.10
CA HIS A 279 -4.57 25.61 -3.23
C HIS A 279 -4.47 25.31 -1.72
N THR A 280 -4.45 24.04 -1.31
CA THR A 280 -4.23 23.67 0.10
C THR A 280 -2.75 23.68 0.48
N LEU A 281 -1.85 23.82 -0.50
CA LEU A 281 -0.41 23.89 -0.30
C LEU A 281 0.04 25.34 -0.24
N THR A 282 1.06 25.61 0.57
CA THR A 282 1.80 26.88 0.55
C THR A 282 2.48 27.08 -0.82
N ASP A 283 2.74 28.34 -1.20
CA ASP A 283 3.43 28.66 -2.46
C ASP A 283 4.78 27.94 -2.61
N ALA A 284 5.52 27.75 -1.51
CA ALA A 284 6.78 27.01 -1.52
C ALA A 284 6.55 25.52 -1.86
N GLN A 285 5.55 24.90 -1.24
CA GLN A 285 5.18 23.51 -1.51
C GLN A 285 4.63 23.34 -2.94
N GLN A 286 3.85 24.30 -3.45
CA GLN A 286 3.38 24.27 -4.83
C GLN A 286 4.53 24.34 -5.83
N ARG A 287 5.51 25.25 -5.65
CA ARG A 287 6.70 25.29 -6.51
C ARG A 287 7.45 23.96 -6.50
N MET A 288 7.61 23.35 -5.33
CA MET A 288 8.30 22.07 -5.20
C MET A 288 7.52 20.90 -5.83
N ILE A 289 6.21 20.82 -5.63
CA ILE A 289 5.37 19.69 -6.09
C ILE A 289 4.92 19.85 -7.54
N LEU A 290 4.56 21.06 -7.96
CA LEU A 290 3.93 21.35 -9.25
C LEU A 290 4.89 22.01 -10.24
N GLY A 291 6.00 22.58 -9.76
CA GLY A 291 6.92 23.39 -10.58
C GLY A 291 6.50 24.84 -10.74
N GLY A 292 5.40 25.27 -10.11
CA GLY A 292 4.87 26.63 -10.19
C GLY A 292 3.78 26.88 -9.15
N VAL A 293 3.37 28.14 -9.01
CA VAL A 293 2.28 28.53 -8.08
C VAL A 293 0.98 28.66 -8.85
N ILE A 294 -0.10 28.16 -8.24
CA ILE A 294 -1.45 28.19 -8.78
C ILE A 294 -2.34 28.89 -7.76
N HIS A 295 -2.76 30.10 -8.11
CA HIS A 295 -3.63 30.91 -7.25
C HIS A 295 -5.12 30.56 -7.43
N THR A 296 -5.47 29.86 -8.50
CA THR A 296 -6.87 29.53 -8.81
C THR A 296 -7.29 28.24 -8.12
N LYS A 297 -8.48 28.27 -7.49
CA LYS A 297 -9.10 27.06 -6.94
C LYS A 297 -9.70 26.23 -8.08
N PHE A 298 -9.30 24.96 -8.17
CA PHE A 298 -9.84 24.02 -9.14
C PHE A 298 -11.27 23.62 -8.82
N LYS A 299 -12.06 23.40 -9.87
CA LYS A 299 -13.40 22.82 -9.75
C LYS A 299 -13.30 21.34 -9.39
N LYS A 300 -14.44 20.74 -9.02
CA LYS A 300 -14.52 19.28 -8.80
C LYS A 300 -14.07 18.54 -10.07
N ALA A 301 -13.22 17.53 -9.91
CA ALA A 301 -12.59 16.79 -10.99
C ALA A 301 -11.69 17.62 -11.93
N GLU A 302 -11.29 18.84 -11.59
CA GLU A 302 -10.14 19.50 -12.22
C GLU A 302 -8.87 19.17 -11.44
N ALA A 303 -7.76 18.97 -12.16
CA ALA A 303 -6.47 18.67 -11.57
C ALA A 303 -5.33 19.30 -12.35
N GLY A 304 -4.20 19.48 -11.65
CA GLY A 304 -2.91 19.78 -12.22
C GLY A 304 -2.12 18.48 -12.39
N LEU A 305 -1.68 18.20 -13.60
CA LEU A 305 -0.75 17.10 -13.90
C LEU A 305 0.65 17.67 -14.03
N ARG A 306 1.57 17.17 -13.20
CA ARG A 306 3.01 17.30 -13.41
C ARG A 306 3.52 16.01 -14.03
N LEU A 307 4.04 16.07 -15.25
CA LEU A 307 4.60 14.93 -15.97
C LEU A 307 5.97 15.30 -16.51
N GLN A 308 7.02 14.61 -16.05
CA GLN A 308 8.41 14.86 -16.48
C GLN A 308 8.80 16.35 -16.40
N GLY A 309 8.41 17.02 -15.31
CA GLY A 309 8.67 18.44 -15.09
C GLY A 309 7.74 19.41 -15.82
N LYS A 310 6.93 18.96 -16.78
CA LYS A 310 5.90 19.78 -17.42
C LYS A 310 4.64 19.81 -16.59
N PHE A 311 4.04 20.99 -16.44
CA PHE A 311 2.81 21.19 -15.70
C PHE A 311 1.66 21.55 -16.64
N ILE A 312 0.54 20.83 -16.55
CA ILE A 312 -0.69 21.11 -17.28
C ILE A 312 -1.89 21.04 -16.34
N THR A 313 -2.96 21.77 -16.65
CA THR A 313 -4.22 21.72 -15.89
C THR A 313 -5.36 21.30 -16.79
N GLY A 314 -6.38 20.65 -16.21
CA GLY A 314 -7.57 20.28 -16.96
C GLY A 314 -8.53 19.39 -16.16
N ALA A 315 -9.60 18.98 -16.82
CA ALA A 315 -10.51 17.99 -16.27
C ALA A 315 -9.82 16.63 -16.18
N ALA A 316 -9.76 16.07 -14.97
CA ALA A 316 -9.36 14.71 -14.72
C ALA A 316 -10.50 13.76 -15.10
N ARG A 317 -10.11 12.62 -15.69
CA ARG A 317 -11.04 11.53 -15.97
C ARG A 317 -11.66 10.99 -14.69
N GLN A 318 -12.88 10.50 -14.80
CA GLN A 318 -13.68 9.94 -13.73
C GLN A 318 -14.24 8.59 -14.18
N PHE A 319 -13.90 7.50 -13.51
CA PHE A 319 -14.28 6.15 -13.95
C PHE A 319 -15.78 5.97 -14.17
N TRP A 320 -16.62 6.52 -13.29
CA TRP A 320 -18.08 6.43 -13.45
C TRP A 320 -18.59 7.08 -14.76
N ARG A 321 -17.89 8.10 -15.27
CA ARG A 321 -18.24 8.84 -16.49
C ARG A 321 -17.52 8.28 -17.72
N ASP A 322 -16.21 8.13 -17.64
CA ASP A 322 -15.32 7.85 -18.77
C ASP A 322 -15.06 6.34 -18.95
N GLY A 323 -15.23 5.55 -17.89
CA GLY A 323 -15.34 4.10 -18.00
C GLY A 323 -14.04 3.34 -18.20
N GLY A 324 -12.89 3.95 -17.96
CA GLY A 324 -11.59 3.28 -18.09
C GLY A 324 -11.29 2.80 -19.51
N ARG A 325 -11.87 3.44 -20.53
CA ARG A 325 -11.62 3.16 -21.95
C ARG A 325 -10.64 4.17 -22.53
#